data_AF-A0A059LD97-F1
#
_entry.id   AF-A0A059LD97-F1
#
_cell.length_a   1.000
_cell.length_b   1.000
_cell.length_c   1.000
_cell.angle_alpha   90.00
_cell.angle_beta   90.00
_cell.angle_gamma   90.00
#
_symmetry.space_group_name_H-M   'P 1'
#
loop_
_entity.id
_entity.type
_entity.pdbx_description
1 polymer ?
#
loop_
_entity_poly.entity_id
_entity_poly.type
_entity_poly.pdbx_seq_one_letter_code
_entity_poly.pdbx_strand_id
1 'polypeptide(L)'
;MIPKGTHMVAYAARDSQGSYGIVTAFFFHVGGNDVLVRRYSPSTELLMPLEDEDEEQRYSASVRKFEFDAHLAPYNLSGWATWRSLSSCITPEVLDRVSPLGGSFSAAAEPDPAGGRAATPSELELDRQLAGAARAE
;
A
#
# COMPACT_ATOMS: atom_id res chain seq x y z
N MET A 1 -13.27 -5.01 9.33
CA MET A 1 -12.94 -6.25 8.58
C MET A 1 -12.65 -5.93 7.11
N ILE A 2 -11.70 -6.63 6.50
CA ILE A 2 -11.20 -6.38 5.13
C ILE A 2 -11.66 -7.53 4.21
N PRO A 3 -12.13 -7.26 2.97
CA PRO A 3 -12.47 -8.32 2.00
C PRO A 3 -11.29 -9.22 1.66
N LYS A 4 -11.55 -10.47 1.26
CA LYS A 4 -10.48 -11.37 0.80
C LYS A 4 -9.85 -10.85 -0.50
N GLY A 5 -8.54 -11.08 -0.65
CA GLY A 5 -7.76 -10.73 -1.84
C GLY A 5 -6.54 -9.88 -1.51
N THR A 6 -5.95 -9.30 -2.56
CA THR A 6 -4.77 -8.45 -2.45
C THR A 6 -5.17 -7.02 -2.07
N HIS A 7 -4.45 -6.45 -1.11
CA HIS A 7 -4.63 -5.09 -0.63
C HIS A 7 -3.28 -4.37 -0.56
N MET A 8 -3.36 -3.05 -0.45
CA MET A 8 -2.20 -2.19 -0.27
C MET A 8 -2.43 -1.25 0.91
N VAL A 9 -1.41 -1.09 1.76
CA VAL A 9 -1.36 0.02 2.72
C VAL A 9 -0.38 1.04 2.16
N ALA A 10 -0.83 2.29 1.99
CA ALA A 10 0.02 3.42 1.64
C ALA A 10 -0.06 4.48 2.74
N TYR A 11 1.09 5.02 3.13
CA TYR A 11 1.22 5.98 4.23
C TYR A 11 2.44 6.88 4.01
N ALA A 12 2.44 8.03 4.66
CA ALA A 12 3.58 8.92 4.73
C ALA A 12 3.74 9.39 6.18
N ALA A 13 4.97 9.39 6.67
CA ALA A 13 5.28 9.98 7.97
C ALA A 13 4.98 11.47 7.94
N ARG A 14 4.58 12.04 9.09
CA ARG A 14 4.31 13.46 9.23
C ARG A 14 5.24 14.04 10.29
N ASP A 15 5.91 15.13 9.95
CA ASP A 15 6.78 15.83 10.89
C ASP A 15 5.97 16.72 11.87
N SER A 16 6.67 17.31 12.84
CA SER A 16 6.07 18.20 13.85
C SER A 16 5.58 19.53 13.28
N GLN A 17 6.07 19.94 12.09
CA GLN A 17 5.65 21.15 11.38
C GLN A 17 4.44 20.89 10.47
N GLY A 18 4.05 19.62 10.33
CA GLY A 18 2.91 19.17 9.58
C GLY A 18 3.20 18.76 8.14
N SER A 19 4.46 18.73 7.72
CA SER A 19 4.88 18.26 6.39
C SER A 19 4.84 16.75 6.31
N TYR A 20 4.53 16.21 5.13
CA TYR A 20 4.55 14.78 4.87
C TYR A 20 5.87 14.36 4.24
N GLY A 21 6.40 13.23 4.71
CA GLY A 21 7.50 12.54 4.07
C GLY A 21 7.07 11.83 2.79
N ILE A 22 7.94 10.97 2.29
CA ILE A 22 7.70 10.24 1.05
C ILE A 22 6.64 9.16 1.28
N VAL A 23 5.69 9.07 0.35
CA VAL A 23 4.68 8.00 0.37
C VAL A 23 5.37 6.65 0.21
N THR A 24 5.15 5.81 1.20
CA THR A 24 5.60 4.42 1.24
C THR A 24 4.38 3.51 1.26
N ALA A 25 4.50 2.37 0.60
CA ALA A 25 3.41 1.40 0.53
C ALA A 25 3.93 -0.04 0.62
N PHE A 26 3.06 -0.97 0.99
CA PHE A 26 3.31 -2.39 0.83
C PHE A 26 2.03 -3.13 0.44
N PHE A 27 2.19 -4.19 -0.32
CA PHE A 27 1.11 -5.11 -0.64
C PHE A 27 1.03 -6.24 0.37
N PHE A 28 -0.17 -6.76 0.56
CA PHE A 28 -0.41 -7.94 1.36
C PHE A 28 -1.62 -8.68 0.81
N HIS A 29 -1.59 -10.01 0.91
CA HIS A 29 -2.73 -10.85 0.53
C HIS A 29 -3.48 -11.28 1.79
N VAL A 30 -4.80 -11.15 1.77
CA VAL A 30 -5.67 -11.51 2.89
C VAL A 30 -6.59 -12.63 2.45
N GLY A 31 -6.45 -13.79 3.08
CA GLY A 31 -7.38 -14.90 3.01
C GLY A 31 -8.58 -14.72 3.95
N GLY A 32 -9.12 -15.83 4.46
CA GLY A 32 -10.19 -15.79 5.46
C GLY A 32 -9.64 -15.86 6.88
N ASN A 33 -10.05 -14.93 7.74
CA ASN A 33 -9.64 -14.85 9.16
C ASN A 33 -8.14 -14.52 9.38
N ASP A 34 -7.47 -14.05 8.34
CA ASP A 34 -6.10 -13.56 8.43
C ASP A 34 -6.07 -12.22 9.18
N VAL A 35 -5.02 -12.06 9.98
CA VAL A 35 -4.73 -10.81 10.70
C VAL A 35 -3.28 -10.48 10.39
N LEU A 36 -3.04 -9.28 9.86
CA LEU A 36 -1.70 -8.75 9.65
C LEU A 36 -1.43 -7.71 10.74
N VAL A 37 -0.39 -7.93 11.53
CA VAL A 37 0.03 -6.99 12.57
C VAL A 37 1.35 -6.35 12.15
N ARG A 38 1.43 -5.02 12.27
CA ARG A 38 2.63 -4.24 11.93
C ARG A 38 2.92 -3.22 13.02
N ARG A 39 4.20 -2.97 13.28
CA ARG A 39 4.68 -1.93 14.19
C ARG A 39 5.36 -0.83 13.42
N TYR A 40 5.03 0.41 13.75
CA TYR A 40 5.75 1.57 13.22
C TYR A 40 7.14 1.65 13.83
N SER A 41 8.16 1.79 12.98
CA SER A 41 9.56 2.00 13.36
C SER A 41 9.90 3.49 13.18
N PRO A 42 10.17 4.25 14.26
CA PRO A 42 10.53 5.66 14.14
C PRO A 42 11.87 5.90 13.43
N SER A 43 12.77 4.93 13.42
CA SER A 43 14.10 5.07 12.82
C SER A 43 14.09 4.90 11.30
N THR A 44 13.20 4.06 10.78
CA THR A 44 13.06 3.80 9.34
C THR A 44 11.82 4.43 8.73
N GLU A 45 10.90 4.92 9.57
CA GLU A 45 9.58 5.42 9.18
C GLU A 45 8.72 4.37 8.46
N LEU A 46 8.96 3.07 8.73
CA LEU A 46 8.27 1.95 8.10
C LEU A 46 7.36 1.19 9.07
N LEU A 47 6.31 0.59 8.52
CA LEU A 47 5.46 -0.41 9.16
C LEU A 47 6.06 -1.82 9.00
N MET A 48 6.81 -2.24 10.01
CA MET A 48 7.56 -3.50 10.02
C MET A 48 6.73 -4.65 10.61
N PRO A 49 6.97 -5.91 10.21
CA PRO A 49 6.46 -7.07 10.95
C PRO A 49 6.91 -7.04 12.41
N LEU A 50 6.17 -7.70 13.30
CA LEU A 50 6.65 -7.89 14.66
C LEU A 50 7.78 -8.92 14.67
N GLU A 51 8.79 -8.68 15.51
CA GLU A 51 9.90 -9.62 15.70
C GLU A 51 9.51 -10.76 16.65
N ASP A 52 8.57 -10.51 17.57
CA ASP A 52 8.06 -11.49 18.54
C ASP A 52 6.76 -12.13 18.01
N GLU A 53 6.86 -13.40 17.60
CA GLU A 53 5.73 -14.21 17.11
C GLU A 53 4.63 -14.40 18.17
N ASP A 54 5.00 -14.51 19.46
CA ASP A 54 4.02 -14.65 20.54
C ASP A 54 3.22 -13.35 20.71
N GLU A 55 3.88 -12.20 20.53
CA GLU A 55 3.20 -10.90 20.55
C GLU A 55 2.21 -10.75 19.39
N GLU A 56 2.62 -11.11 18.17
CA GLU A 56 1.74 -11.10 16.99
C GLU A 56 0.52 -12.01 17.19
N GLN A 57 0.72 -13.20 17.76
CA GLN A 57 -0.37 -14.15 18.00
C GLN A 57 -1.35 -13.63 19.06
N ARG A 58 -0.87 -12.96 20.12
CA ARG A 58 -1.73 -12.31 21.12
C ARG A 58 -2.59 -11.21 20.50
N TYR A 59 -2.00 -10.30 19.72
CA TYR A 59 -2.78 -9.27 19.03
C TYR A 59 -3.79 -9.86 18.06
N SER A 60 -3.39 -10.88 17.30
CA SER A 60 -4.27 -11.56 16.36
C SER A 60 -5.45 -12.23 17.06
N ALA A 61 -5.25 -12.81 18.24
CA ALA A 61 -6.33 -13.37 19.06
C ALA A 61 -7.30 -12.29 19.56
N SER A 62 -6.79 -11.14 20.03
CA SER A 62 -7.61 -10.02 20.49
C SER A 62 -8.41 -9.35 19.36
N VAL A 63 -7.82 -9.20 18.17
CA VAL A 63 -8.55 -8.73 16.96
C VAL A 63 -9.70 -9.67 16.64
N ARG A 64 -9.48 -11.00 16.67
CA ARG A 64 -10.52 -12.00 16.38
C ARG A 64 -11.64 -12.04 17.43
N LYS A 65 -11.37 -11.56 18.65
CA LYS A 65 -12.36 -11.37 19.71
C LYS A 65 -13.06 -10.00 19.68
N PHE A 66 -12.76 -9.18 18.67
CA PHE A 66 -13.27 -7.81 18.52
C PHE A 66 -12.89 -6.88 19.69
N GLU A 67 -11.82 -7.19 20.43
CA GLU A 67 -11.39 -6.39 21.59
C GLU A 67 -10.86 -5.00 21.18
N PHE A 68 -10.45 -4.84 19.91
CA PHE A 68 -9.94 -3.58 19.37
C PHE A 68 -10.94 -2.82 18.50
N ASP A 69 -12.14 -3.34 18.24
CA ASP A 69 -13.05 -2.82 17.21
C ASP A 69 -13.40 -1.33 17.40
N ALA A 70 -13.48 -0.87 18.65
CA ALA A 70 -13.75 0.53 18.99
C ALA A 70 -12.67 1.52 18.50
N HIS A 71 -11.45 1.04 18.23
CA HIS A 71 -10.30 1.85 17.82
C HIS A 71 -9.84 1.54 16.40
N LEU A 72 -10.56 0.68 15.66
CA LEU A 72 -10.26 0.33 14.28
C LEU A 72 -11.14 1.11 13.32
N ALA A 73 -10.54 1.62 12.25
CA ALA A 73 -11.30 2.24 11.18
C ALA A 73 -12.03 1.17 10.35
N PRO A 74 -13.28 1.43 9.94
CA PRO A 74 -13.96 0.55 8.99
C PRO A 74 -13.23 0.57 7.63
N TYR A 75 -13.22 -0.58 6.95
CA TYR A 75 -12.69 -0.65 5.59
C TYR A 75 -13.62 0.07 4.62
N ASN A 76 -13.05 0.80 3.65
CA ASN A 76 -13.83 1.52 2.64
C ASN A 76 -14.45 0.57 1.61
N LEU A 77 -15.66 0.08 1.90
CA LEU A 77 -16.38 -0.84 1.02
C LEU A 77 -16.91 -0.17 -0.25
N SER A 78 -17.07 1.16 -0.30
CA SER A 78 -17.55 1.82 -1.53
C SER A 78 -16.49 1.78 -2.63
N GLY A 79 -15.20 1.87 -2.27
CA GLY A 79 -14.07 1.77 -3.19
C GLY A 79 -13.68 0.33 -3.59
N TRP A 80 -14.25 -0.68 -2.93
CA TRP A 80 -13.83 -2.08 -3.10
C TRP A 80 -14.00 -2.60 -4.53
N ALA A 81 -15.11 -2.27 -5.20
CA ALA A 81 -15.35 -2.75 -6.57
C ALA A 81 -14.28 -2.23 -7.54
N THR A 82 -13.93 -0.95 -7.44
CA THR A 82 -12.86 -0.32 -8.22
C THR A 82 -11.51 -0.94 -7.89
N TRP A 83 -11.18 -1.07 -6.61
CA TRP A 83 -9.91 -1.68 -6.18
C TRP A 83 -9.78 -3.12 -6.69
N ARG A 84 -10.83 -3.93 -6.61
CA ARG A 84 -10.85 -5.30 -7.12
C ARG A 84 -10.58 -5.35 -8.62
N SER A 85 -11.10 -4.40 -9.39
CA SER A 85 -10.82 -4.29 -10.83
C SER A 85 -9.37 -3.88 -11.10
N LEU A 86 -8.79 -2.99 -10.30
CA LEU A 86 -7.42 -2.53 -10.46
C LEU A 86 -6.38 -3.58 -10.02
N SER A 87 -6.72 -4.39 -9.02
CA SER A 87 -5.81 -5.36 -8.40
C SER A 87 -6.01 -6.80 -8.88
N SER A 88 -6.88 -7.04 -9.88
CA SER A 88 -7.28 -8.40 -10.30
C SER A 88 -6.13 -9.27 -10.80
N CYS A 89 -5.06 -8.67 -11.29
CA CYS A 89 -3.87 -9.37 -11.81
C CYS A 89 -2.72 -9.44 -10.80
N ILE A 90 -2.88 -8.85 -9.61
CA ILE A 90 -1.83 -8.81 -8.57
C ILE A 90 -2.00 -10.04 -7.67
N THR A 91 -1.48 -11.18 -8.14
CA THR A 91 -1.51 -12.44 -7.37
C THR A 91 -0.32 -12.51 -6.40
N PRO A 92 -0.37 -13.38 -5.36
CA PRO A 92 0.77 -13.62 -4.49
C PRO A 92 2.05 -13.97 -5.26
N GLU A 93 1.95 -14.79 -6.31
CA GLU A 93 3.11 -15.18 -7.13
C GLU A 93 3.65 -14.03 -7.99
N VAL A 94 2.82 -13.05 -8.34
CA VAL A 94 3.28 -11.80 -8.98
C VAL A 94 4.04 -10.98 -7.94
N LEU A 95 3.44 -10.79 -6.75
CA LEU A 95 4.07 -10.02 -5.67
C LEU A 95 5.41 -10.61 -5.25
N ASP A 96 5.52 -11.92 -5.08
CA ASP A 96 6.78 -12.57 -4.69
C ASP A 96 7.90 -12.37 -5.72
N ARG A 97 7.54 -12.23 -7.01
CA ARG A 97 8.51 -12.01 -8.09
C ARG A 97 8.94 -10.56 -8.26
N VAL A 98 8.05 -9.60 -7.97
CA VAL A 98 8.27 -8.17 -8.27
C VAL A 98 8.50 -7.32 -7.03
N SER A 99 8.22 -7.84 -5.84
CA SER A 99 8.41 -7.07 -4.61
C SER A 99 9.88 -6.76 -4.39
N PRO A 100 10.21 -5.52 -3.98
CA PRO A 100 11.57 -5.15 -3.67
C PRO A 100 12.07 -5.93 -2.45
N LEU A 101 13.39 -6.03 -2.32
CA LEU A 101 14.04 -6.53 -1.11
C LEU A 101 13.59 -5.64 0.07
N GLY A 102 12.84 -6.23 1.02
CA GLY A 102 12.21 -5.52 2.15
C GLY A 102 10.69 -5.27 2.01
N GLY A 103 10.09 -5.60 0.87
CA GLY A 103 8.62 -5.66 0.70
C GLY A 103 7.87 -4.33 0.69
N SER A 104 8.58 -3.19 0.77
CA SER A 104 8.00 -1.85 0.75
C SER A 104 8.37 -1.10 -0.53
N PHE A 105 7.40 -0.43 -1.13
CA PHE A 105 7.49 0.42 -2.31
C PHE A 105 7.54 1.88 -1.86
N SER A 106 8.32 2.72 -2.54
CA SER A 106 8.44 4.15 -2.23
C SER A 106 8.30 4.99 -3.49
N ALA A 107 7.56 6.10 -3.39
CA ALA A 107 7.47 7.10 -4.45
C ALA A 107 8.76 7.95 -4.59
N ALA A 108 9.78 7.73 -3.74
CA ALA A 108 11.05 8.47 -3.78
C ALA A 108 11.78 8.37 -5.12
N ALA A 109 11.59 7.23 -5.78
CA ALA A 109 12.27 6.86 -7.03
C ALA A 109 11.30 6.90 -8.22
N GLU A 110 10.23 7.69 -8.15
CA GLU A 110 9.49 8.00 -9.38
C GLU A 110 10.47 8.70 -10.32
N PRO A 111 10.77 8.12 -11.51
CA PRO A 111 11.55 8.85 -12.49
C PRO A 111 10.79 10.14 -12.79
N ASP A 112 11.52 11.25 -12.90
CA ASP A 112 10.97 12.46 -13.49
C ASP A 112 10.28 12.06 -14.80
N PRO A 113 8.97 12.29 -14.97
CA PRO A 113 8.29 11.96 -16.23
C PRO A 113 8.98 12.64 -17.43
N ALA A 114 9.73 13.73 -17.21
CA ALA A 114 10.55 14.36 -18.24
C ALA A 114 11.95 13.72 -18.44
N GLY A 115 12.44 12.90 -17.50
CA GLY A 115 13.79 12.33 -17.48
C GLY A 115 13.89 10.91 -18.04
N GLY A 116 12.78 10.18 -18.15
CA GLY A 116 12.69 8.86 -18.77
C GLY A 116 12.06 8.94 -20.15
N ARG A 117 12.81 8.63 -21.21
CA ARG A 117 12.23 8.50 -22.56
C ARG A 117 11.16 7.40 -22.52
N ALA A 118 9.89 7.75 -22.77
CA ALA A 118 8.76 6.82 -22.83
C ALA A 118 9.13 5.53 -23.58
N ALA A 119 9.01 4.38 -22.91
CA ALA A 119 9.43 3.09 -23.44
C ALA A 119 8.24 2.21 -23.82
N THR A 120 7.08 2.41 -23.19
CA THR A 120 5.89 1.58 -23.41
C THR A 120 4.77 2.34 -24.14
N PRO A 121 3.89 1.64 -24.87
CA PRO A 121 2.71 2.24 -25.49
C PRO A 121 1.79 2.96 -24.48
N SER A 122 1.74 2.49 -23.24
CA SER A 122 0.93 3.07 -22.16
C SER A 122 1.51 4.39 -21.65
N GLU A 123 2.84 4.49 -21.51
CA GLU A 123 3.52 5.74 -21.13
C GLU A 123 3.35 6.81 -22.22
N LEU A 124 3.44 6.44 -23.49
CA LEU A 124 3.17 7.35 -24.62
C LEU A 124 1.73 7.90 -24.61
N GLU A 125 0.77 7.08 -24.19
CA GLU A 125 -0.63 7.50 -24.11
C GLU A 125 -0.88 8.42 -22.91
N LEU A 126 -0.25 8.15 -21.77
CA LEU A 126 -0.28 9.04 -20.60
C LEU A 126 0.31 10.42 -20.93
N ASP A 127 1.44 10.47 -21.63
CA ASP A 127 2.06 11.72 -22.07
C ASP A 127 1.13 12.56 -22.96
N ARG A 128 0.40 11.91 -23.87
CA ARG A 128 -0.58 12.59 -24.72
C ARG A 128 -1.72 13.19 -23.90
N GLN A 129 -2.19 12.48 -22.89
CA GLN A 129 -3.27 12.95 -22.01
C GLN A 129 -2.82 14.16 -21.18
N LEU A 130 -1.62 14.11 -20.63
CA LEU A 130 -1.03 15.22 -19.86
C LEU A 130 -0.73 16.44 -20.75
N ALA A 131 -0.20 16.24 -21.95
CA ALA A 131 0.05 17.33 -22.91
C ALA A 131 -1.24 17.97 -23.44
N GLY A 132 -2.33 17.20 -23.55
CA GLY A 132 -3.66 17.69 -23.90
C GLY A 132 -4.29 18.54 -22.80
N ALA A 133 -4.08 18.16 -21.53
CA ALA A 133 -4.58 18.90 -20.37
C ALA A 133 -3.91 20.29 -20.24
N ALA A 134 -2.61 20.40 -20.54
CA ALA A 134 -1.87 21.66 -20.46
C ALA A 134 -2.21 22.70 -21.56
N ARG A 135 -3.01 22.34 -22.57
CA ARG A 135 -3.43 23.25 -23.65
C ARG A 135 -4.85 23.82 -23.47
N ALA A 136 -5.52 23.46 -22.38
CA ALA A 136 -6.90 23.88 -22.09
C ALA A 136 -6.99 25.03 -21.06
N GLU A 137 -5.86 25.60 -20.63
CA GLU A 137 -5.80 26.83 -19.81
C GLU A 137 -5.41 28.06 -20.62
#